data_AF-A0A9D9ESP2-F1
#
_entry.id   AF-A0A9D9ESP2-F1
#
_cell.length_a   1.000
_cell.length_b   1.000
_cell.length_c   1.000
_cell.angle_alpha   90.00
_cell.angle_beta   90.00
_cell.angle_gamma   90.00
#
_symmetry.space_group_name_H-M   'P 1'
#
loop_
_entity.id
_entity.type
_entity.pdbx_description
1 polymer ?
#
loop_
_entity_poly.entity_id
_entity_poly.type
_entity_poly.pdbx_seq_one_letter_code
_entity_poly.pdbx_strand_id
1 'polypeptide(L)'
;SQVQPGFLEGNIRAVNSDARVIGFFDVVSVSKRRIFFNYEDFFPNAALPPYPFECTIFTPSIDDDILAGRVEFVGNNENPGPDELPYFVTFTPCGDCTQLGSNVEPDFWIE
;
A
#
# COMPACT_ATOMS: atom_id res chain seq x y z
N SER A 1 -54.10 4.21 19.22
CA SER A 1 -53.80 5.27 18.24
C SER A 1 -53.53 6.54 19.03
N GLN A 2 -52.26 6.90 19.24
CA GLN A 2 -51.92 8.20 19.83
C GLN A 2 -51.79 9.19 18.68
N VAL A 3 -52.78 10.07 18.55
CA VAL A 3 -52.67 11.25 17.69
C VAL A 3 -51.78 12.24 18.43
N GLN A 4 -50.62 12.59 17.87
CA GLN A 4 -49.71 13.58 18.46
C GLN A 4 -50.29 14.99 18.21
N PRO A 5 -50.81 15.73 19.22
CA PRO A 5 -51.63 16.92 18.99
C PRO A 5 -50.89 18.27 19.26
N GLY A 6 -49.56 18.35 19.10
CA GLY A 6 -48.74 19.52 19.51
C GLY A 6 -47.66 19.97 18.53
N PHE A 7 -47.24 21.26 18.63
CA PHE A 7 -46.27 21.93 17.74
C PHE A 7 -44.85 21.36 17.87
N LEU A 8 -44.20 21.11 16.73
CA LEU A 8 -42.86 20.54 16.57
C LEU A 8 -41.93 21.65 16.05
N GLU A 9 -40.86 21.96 16.75
CA GLU A 9 -39.86 22.99 16.36
C GLU A 9 -38.68 22.29 15.60
N GLY A 10 -37.81 22.98 14.80
CA GLY A 10 -36.84 22.45 13.76
C GLY A 10 -35.28 22.62 13.99
N ASN A 11 -34.32 21.69 13.66
CA ASN A 11 -32.93 21.54 14.28
C ASN A 11 -31.94 22.66 14.09
N ILE A 12 -32.35 23.62 13.31
CA ILE A 12 -31.43 24.45 12.58
C ILE A 12 -31.83 25.87 12.84
N ARG A 13 -30.81 26.66 13.15
CA ARG A 13 -30.92 28.00 13.72
C ARG A 13 -30.83 29.06 12.65
N ALA A 14 -31.62 30.10 12.86
CA ALA A 14 -31.50 31.34 12.13
C ALA A 14 -30.13 31.98 12.45
N VAL A 15 -29.43 32.45 11.41
CA VAL A 15 -28.09 33.04 11.57
C VAL A 15 -28.15 34.56 11.79
N ASN A 16 -29.23 35.23 11.34
CA ASN A 16 -29.46 36.65 11.58
C ASN A 16 -30.69 36.89 12.48
N SER A 17 -30.88 36.04 13.49
CA SER A 17 -31.89 36.23 14.55
C SER A 17 -31.61 35.29 15.72
N ASP A 18 -32.02 35.68 16.93
CA ASP A 18 -31.83 34.85 18.14
C ASP A 18 -32.98 33.85 18.38
N ALA A 19 -33.63 33.37 17.31
CA ALA A 19 -34.83 32.53 17.42
C ALA A 19 -34.48 31.08 17.84
N ARG A 20 -35.36 30.45 18.65
CA ARG A 20 -35.21 29.04 19.06
C ARG A 20 -35.64 28.09 17.96
N VAL A 21 -34.92 26.97 17.89
CA VAL A 21 -34.98 25.95 16.86
C VAL A 21 -34.75 24.58 17.52
N ILE A 22 -35.48 23.52 17.18
CA ILE A 22 -35.42 22.15 17.73
C ILE A 22 -35.13 21.13 16.64
N GLY A 23 -34.20 20.18 16.70
CA GLY A 23 -34.45 19.10 15.73
C GLY A 23 -33.54 17.96 15.55
N PHE A 24 -33.73 17.41 14.36
CA PHE A 24 -33.82 16.00 14.16
C PHE A 24 -32.78 15.63 13.12
N PHE A 25 -31.93 14.70 13.49
CA PHE A 25 -31.04 14.02 12.58
C PHE A 25 -31.30 12.53 12.76
N ASP A 26 -31.24 11.80 11.66
CA ASP A 26 -31.29 10.35 11.69
C ASP A 26 -29.87 9.80 11.74
N VAL A 27 -29.67 8.80 12.58
CA VAL A 27 -28.42 8.05 12.67
C VAL A 27 -28.67 6.65 12.16
N VAL A 28 -27.87 6.24 11.18
CA VAL A 28 -27.84 4.87 10.69
C VAL A 28 -26.51 4.23 11.08
N SER A 29 -26.55 2.97 11.49
CA SER A 29 -25.32 2.22 11.71
C SER A 29 -24.75 1.78 10.36
N VAL A 30 -23.47 2.02 10.16
CA VAL A 30 -22.71 1.46 9.03
C VAL A 30 -21.81 0.37 9.60
N SER A 31 -21.90 -0.83 9.02
CA SER A 31 -21.01 -1.95 9.33
C SER A 31 -20.11 -2.18 8.12
N LYS A 32 -18.80 -2.26 8.36
CA LYS A 32 -17.80 -2.59 7.35
C LYS A 32 -17.03 -3.82 7.82
N ARG A 33 -16.93 -4.83 6.96
CA ARG A 33 -16.11 -6.02 7.18
C ARG A 33 -15.11 -6.13 6.04
N ARG A 34 -13.90 -6.57 6.35
CA ARG A 34 -12.85 -6.87 5.37
C ARG A 34 -12.76 -8.38 5.23
N ILE A 35 -12.62 -8.87 4.01
CA ILE A 35 -12.35 -10.27 3.71
C ILE A 35 -10.93 -10.33 3.19
N PHE A 36 -10.13 -11.21 3.76
CA PHE A 36 -8.75 -11.47 3.34
C PHE A 36 -8.74 -12.79 2.58
N PHE A 37 -7.98 -12.84 1.49
CA PHE A 37 -7.74 -14.07 0.76
C PHE A 37 -6.24 -14.21 0.51
N ASN A 38 -5.74 -15.42 0.70
CA ASN A 38 -4.41 -15.82 0.29
C ASN A 38 -4.46 -16.42 -1.12
N TYR A 39 -3.31 -16.49 -1.79
CA TYR A 39 -3.20 -17.19 -3.07
C TYR A 39 -3.70 -18.65 -2.98
N GLU A 40 -3.38 -19.33 -1.88
CA GLU A 40 -3.77 -20.73 -1.62
C GLU A 40 -5.29 -20.94 -1.52
N ASP A 41 -6.08 -19.91 -1.20
CA ASP A 41 -7.54 -20.00 -1.12
C ASP A 41 -8.18 -20.25 -2.50
N PHE A 42 -7.52 -19.78 -3.57
CA PHE A 42 -7.98 -19.93 -4.95
C PHE A 42 -7.18 -20.98 -5.73
N PHE A 43 -5.93 -21.22 -5.34
CA PHE A 43 -4.99 -22.11 -6.04
C PHE A 43 -4.37 -23.14 -5.09
N PRO A 44 -5.18 -24.07 -4.54
CA PRO A 44 -4.70 -25.03 -3.55
C PRO A 44 -3.67 -25.99 -4.17
N ASN A 45 -2.52 -26.15 -3.50
CA ASN A 45 -1.38 -26.97 -3.95
C ASN A 45 -0.77 -26.56 -5.30
N ALA A 46 -1.14 -25.41 -5.85
CA ALA A 46 -0.49 -24.89 -7.04
C ALA A 46 0.89 -24.33 -6.67
N ALA A 47 1.85 -24.46 -7.57
CA ALA A 47 3.10 -23.73 -7.43
C ALA A 47 2.82 -22.22 -7.44
N LEU A 48 3.57 -21.47 -6.62
CA LEU A 48 3.57 -20.02 -6.69
C LEU A 48 4.10 -19.59 -8.07
N PRO A 49 3.59 -18.48 -8.63
CA PRO A 49 4.15 -17.92 -9.85
C PRO A 49 5.65 -17.61 -9.63
N PRO A 50 6.49 -17.77 -10.67
CA PRO A 50 7.88 -17.37 -10.57
C PRO A 50 7.97 -15.87 -10.26
N TYR A 51 9.06 -15.48 -9.60
CA TYR A 51 9.33 -14.07 -9.37
C TYR A 51 9.43 -13.34 -10.71
N PRO A 52 8.76 -12.18 -10.90
CA PRO A 52 8.60 -11.57 -12.21
C PRO A 52 9.88 -10.94 -12.78
N PHE A 53 10.95 -10.84 -11.97
CA PHE A 53 12.24 -10.29 -12.39
C PHE A 53 13.33 -11.37 -12.35
N GLU A 54 14.22 -11.36 -13.34
CA GLU A 54 15.41 -12.20 -13.29
C GLU A 54 16.49 -11.52 -12.44
N CYS A 55 16.74 -12.06 -11.25
CA CYS A 55 17.73 -11.52 -10.32
C CYS A 55 19.13 -12.09 -10.58
N THR A 56 19.71 -11.73 -11.71
CA THR A 56 21.08 -12.09 -12.05
C THR A 56 22.07 -11.19 -11.33
N ILE A 57 23.14 -11.77 -10.80
CA ILE A 57 24.27 -11.04 -10.26
C ILE A 57 25.30 -10.86 -11.37
N PHE A 58 25.74 -9.63 -11.60
CA PHE A 58 26.68 -9.27 -12.66
C PHE A 58 27.58 -8.13 -12.24
N THR A 59 28.63 -7.86 -13.01
CA THR A 59 29.48 -6.68 -12.83
C THR A 59 28.89 -5.51 -13.61
N PRO A 60 28.72 -4.32 -12.99
CA PRO A 60 27.99 -3.23 -13.62
C PRO A 60 28.72 -2.67 -14.84
N SER A 61 27.97 -2.00 -15.73
CA SER A 61 28.53 -1.03 -16.67
C SER A 61 28.57 0.36 -16.02
N ILE A 62 29.69 1.10 -16.15
CA ILE A 62 29.85 2.42 -15.50
C ILE A 62 28.81 3.42 -16.01
N ASP A 63 28.54 3.40 -17.32
CA ASP A 63 27.80 4.48 -17.99
C ASP A 63 26.27 4.28 -17.96
N ASP A 64 25.77 3.04 -18.00
CA ASP A 64 24.35 2.79 -18.26
C ASP A 64 23.56 2.32 -17.02
N ASP A 65 24.16 1.58 -16.10
CA ASP A 65 23.40 0.93 -15.02
C ASP A 65 23.46 1.69 -13.70
N ILE A 66 24.67 2.12 -13.30
CA ILE A 66 24.89 2.83 -12.04
C ILE A 66 24.34 4.24 -12.11
N LEU A 67 24.66 5.00 -13.17
CA LEU A 67 24.20 6.39 -13.32
C LEU A 67 22.69 6.49 -13.54
N ALA A 68 22.08 5.45 -14.11
CA ALA A 68 20.62 5.38 -14.30
C ALA A 68 19.87 4.86 -13.05
N GLY A 69 20.57 4.43 -12.00
CA GLY A 69 19.96 3.90 -10.78
C GLY A 69 19.15 2.63 -11.01
N ARG A 70 19.59 1.75 -11.93
CA ARG A 70 18.89 0.50 -12.28
C ARG A 70 19.40 -0.73 -11.55
N VAL A 71 20.44 -0.56 -10.74
CA VAL A 71 21.14 -1.65 -10.07
C VAL A 71 21.40 -1.34 -8.61
N GLU A 72 21.46 -2.40 -7.80
CA GLU A 72 21.72 -2.38 -6.38
C GLU A 72 22.98 -3.17 -6.05
N PHE A 73 23.74 -2.68 -5.08
CA PHE A 73 24.98 -3.31 -4.65
C PHE A 73 24.73 -4.64 -3.97
N VAL A 74 25.43 -5.69 -4.40
CA VAL A 74 25.37 -7.03 -3.80
C VAL A 74 26.61 -7.31 -2.96
N GLY A 75 27.79 -6.95 -3.47
CA GLY A 75 29.05 -7.26 -2.80
C GLY A 75 30.28 -6.83 -3.59
N ASN A 76 31.46 -6.98 -2.98
CA ASN A 76 32.72 -6.70 -3.66
C ASN A 76 33.11 -7.87 -4.57
N ASN A 77 33.64 -7.55 -5.75
CA ASN A 77 34.35 -8.50 -6.58
C ASN A 77 35.83 -8.49 -6.16
N GLU A 78 36.22 -9.44 -5.30
CA GLU A 78 37.56 -9.49 -4.70
C GLU A 78 38.67 -9.84 -5.72
N ASN A 79 38.31 -10.51 -6.82
CA ASN A 79 39.24 -10.90 -7.88
C ASN A 79 38.66 -10.55 -9.25
N PRO A 80 38.58 -9.25 -9.60
CA PRO A 80 37.95 -8.83 -10.84
C PRO A 80 38.76 -9.30 -12.06
N GLY A 81 38.07 -9.82 -13.05
CA GLY A 81 38.64 -10.06 -14.38
C GLY A 81 39.09 -8.77 -15.07
N PRO A 82 39.81 -8.87 -16.21
CA PRO A 82 40.36 -7.72 -16.92
C PRO A 82 39.34 -6.63 -17.30
N ASP A 83 38.09 -7.02 -17.54
CA ASP A 83 36.98 -6.14 -17.96
C ASP A 83 35.88 -6.04 -16.90
N GLU A 84 36.14 -6.51 -15.67
CA GLU A 84 35.17 -6.50 -14.58
C GLU A 84 35.41 -5.34 -13.63
N LEU A 85 34.31 -4.76 -13.15
CA LEU A 85 34.34 -3.77 -12.08
C LEU A 85 34.50 -4.44 -10.71
N PRO A 86 34.99 -3.70 -9.70
CA PRO A 86 35.28 -4.23 -8.36
C PRO A 86 34.02 -4.55 -7.53
N TYR A 87 32.83 -4.48 -8.11
CA TYR A 87 31.56 -4.69 -7.41
C TYR A 87 30.65 -5.59 -8.22
N PHE A 88 29.89 -6.43 -7.52
CA PHE A 88 28.75 -7.15 -8.04
C PHE A 88 27.47 -6.39 -7.73
N VAL A 89 26.60 -6.34 -8.71
CA VAL A 89 25.28 -5.72 -8.61
C VAL A 89 24.18 -6.68 -9.07
N THR A 90 22.95 -6.35 -8.71
CA THR A 90 21.73 -6.96 -9.23
C THR A 90 20.77 -5.86 -9.65
N PHE A 91 19.70 -6.17 -10.38
CA PHE A 91 18.69 -5.17 -10.73
C PHE A 91 17.96 -4.65 -9.50
N THR A 92 17.61 -3.36 -9.50
CA THR A 92 16.93 -2.70 -8.37
C THR A 92 15.74 -3.46 -7.77
N PRO A 93 14.77 -4.00 -8.53
CA PRO A 93 13.66 -4.75 -7.92
C PRO A 93 14.10 -5.97 -7.09
N CYS A 94 15.29 -6.51 -7.34
CA CYS A 94 15.85 -7.66 -6.62
C CYS A 94 16.63 -7.29 -5.35
N GLY A 95 17.10 -6.04 -5.23
CA GLY A 95 17.86 -5.56 -4.07
C GLY A 95 17.08 -4.59 -3.18
N ASP A 96 16.19 -3.82 -3.77
CA ASP A 96 15.35 -2.83 -3.10
C ASP A 96 13.87 -3.26 -3.15
N CYS A 97 13.41 -3.87 -2.06
CA CYS A 97 12.02 -4.28 -1.90
C CYS A 97 11.03 -3.10 -1.98
N THR A 98 11.47 -1.86 -1.78
CA THR A 98 10.60 -0.69 -1.84
C THR A 98 10.11 -0.36 -3.26
N GLN A 99 10.77 -0.90 -4.28
CA GLN A 99 10.29 -0.83 -5.67
C GLN A 99 9.00 -1.62 -5.89
N LEU A 100 8.78 -2.70 -5.12
CA LEU A 100 7.66 -3.62 -5.32
C LEU A 100 6.59 -3.51 -4.24
N GLY A 101 6.93 -2.90 -3.10
CA GLY A 101 6.00 -2.76 -1.99
C GLY A 101 6.34 -1.58 -1.10
N SER A 102 5.35 -1.10 -0.36
CA SER A 102 5.56 -0.12 0.69
C SER A 102 6.25 -0.77 1.89
N ASN A 103 7.26 -0.10 2.44
CA ASN A 103 7.83 -0.44 3.76
C ASN A 103 6.97 0.06 4.93
N VAL A 104 5.92 0.83 4.65
CA VAL A 104 4.93 1.26 5.63
C VAL A 104 3.90 0.15 5.79
N GLU A 105 3.76 -0.36 7.01
CA GLU A 105 2.72 -1.29 7.40
C GLU A 105 1.34 -0.68 7.07
N PRO A 106 0.49 -1.41 6.33
CA PRO A 106 -0.81 -0.88 5.97
C PRO A 106 -1.82 -1.05 7.11
N ASP A 107 -2.75 -0.09 7.24
CA ASP A 107 -3.84 -0.05 8.24
C ASP A 107 -4.79 -1.28 8.24
N PHE A 108 -4.55 -2.27 7.38
CA PHE A 108 -5.35 -3.49 7.29
C PHE A 108 -4.67 -4.73 7.84
N TRP A 109 -3.39 -4.67 8.23
CA TRP A 109 -2.78 -5.73 9.02
C TRP A 109 -3.45 -5.74 10.40
N ILE A 110 -3.81 -6.93 10.87
CA ILE A 110 -4.42 -7.13 12.17
C ILE A 110 -3.45 -8.05 12.92
N GLU A 111 -2.94 -7.60 14.06
CA GLU A 111 -2.16 -8.45 14.97
C GLU A 111 -3.02 -9.54 15.63
#